data_AF-A0A8J8PUG2-F1
#
_entry.id   AF-A0A8J8PUG2-F1
#
_cell.length_a   1.000
_cell.length_b   1.000
_cell.length_c   1.000
_cell.angle_alpha   90.00
_cell.angle_beta   90.00
_cell.angle_gamma   90.00
#
_symmetry.space_group_name_H-M   'P 1'
#
loop_
_entity.id
_entity.type
_entity.pdbx_description
1 polymer ?
#
loop_
_entity_poly.entity_id
_entity_poly.type
_entity_poly.pdbx_seq_one_letter_code
_entity_poly.pdbx_strand_id
1 'polypeptide(L)'
;MTYSSLESSLKRRLGYVIRYEDIEYEIVSKNYTLEVKMPSNGKLGQILHDYLQSYLIEGKARKNDSYDPFNYNLNNAVKILSDLTSKSRFSYCDKRVERIYGVRVTGQADLCSDEIVVEVKSNSDLKKVDLIQALIYTFLYEKDVILFLYGIYSGDYTIIRVPFNQRNLNSLLEGIKKLTDK
;
A
#
# COMPACT_ATOMS: atom_id res chain seq x y z
N MET A 1 -24.50 -0.38 -6.80
CA MET A 1 -23.87 -1.16 -5.72
C MET A 1 -22.38 -1.25 -6.02
N THR A 2 -21.55 -0.79 -5.07
CA THR A 2 -20.15 -0.42 -5.26
C THR A 2 -19.21 -1.64 -5.21
N TYR A 3 -18.45 -1.84 -6.28
CA TYR A 3 -17.47 -2.92 -6.46
C TYR A 3 -16.37 -2.98 -5.36
N SER A 4 -16.20 -1.93 -4.55
CA SER A 4 -15.26 -1.90 -3.42
C SER A 4 -15.61 -2.88 -2.30
N SER A 5 -16.87 -3.33 -2.18
CA SER A 5 -17.26 -4.27 -1.12
C SER A 5 -16.70 -5.68 -1.34
N LEU A 6 -16.58 -6.14 -2.60
CA LEU A 6 -16.07 -7.47 -2.95
C LEU A 6 -14.55 -7.61 -2.78
N GLU A 7 -13.77 -6.61 -3.20
CA GLU A 7 -12.31 -6.59 -2.96
C GLU A 7 -11.99 -6.53 -1.46
N SER A 8 -12.78 -5.77 -0.71
CA SER A 8 -12.66 -5.72 0.76
C SER A 8 -12.98 -7.04 1.45
N SER A 9 -13.79 -7.91 0.80
CA SER A 9 -14.14 -9.24 1.32
C SER A 9 -13.01 -10.23 1.11
N LEU A 10 -12.38 -10.24 -0.08
CA LEU A 10 -11.30 -11.20 -0.38
C LEU A 10 -10.09 -11.02 0.53
N LYS A 11 -9.56 -9.78 0.67
CA LYS A 11 -8.39 -9.53 1.53
C LYS A 11 -8.66 -9.84 3.00
N ARG A 12 -9.89 -9.63 3.47
CA ARG A 12 -10.30 -10.03 4.83
C ARG A 12 -10.33 -11.54 4.98
N ARG A 13 -10.97 -12.25 4.05
CA ARG A 13 -11.04 -13.72 4.03
C ARG A 13 -9.65 -14.35 3.99
N LEU A 14 -8.77 -13.86 3.11
CA LEU A 14 -7.38 -14.29 3.04
C LEU A 14 -6.60 -14.00 4.32
N GLY A 15 -6.85 -12.84 4.95
CA GLY A 15 -6.27 -12.49 6.24
C GLY A 15 -6.62 -13.43 7.40
N TYR A 16 -7.70 -14.21 7.30
CA TYR A 16 -8.03 -15.26 8.27
C TYR A 16 -7.30 -16.59 8.03
N VAL A 17 -6.85 -16.86 6.79
CA VAL A 17 -6.28 -18.17 6.42
C VAL A 17 -4.78 -18.14 6.12
N ILE A 18 -4.21 -16.98 5.82
CA ILE A 18 -2.77 -16.77 5.61
C ILE A 18 -2.19 -16.11 6.87
N ARG A 19 -1.20 -16.72 7.52
CA ARG A 19 -0.55 -16.17 8.72
C ARG A 19 0.52 -15.15 8.34
N TYR A 20 1.03 -14.37 9.30
CA TYR A 20 2.09 -13.39 9.00
C TYR A 20 3.37 -14.07 8.55
N GLU A 21 3.77 -15.16 9.21
CA GLU A 21 4.96 -15.96 8.87
C GLU A 21 4.90 -16.64 7.49
N ASP A 22 3.70 -16.80 6.92
CA ASP A 22 3.53 -17.36 5.58
C ASP A 22 3.89 -16.33 4.50
N ILE A 23 3.98 -15.04 4.83
CA ILE A 23 4.32 -13.95 3.91
C ILE A 23 5.75 -13.51 4.17
N GLU A 24 6.58 -13.52 3.14
CA GLU A 24 7.88 -12.88 3.17
C GLU A 24 7.72 -11.37 3.00
N TYR A 25 8.24 -10.59 3.95
CA TYR A 25 8.27 -9.14 3.88
C TYR A 25 9.41 -8.59 4.74
N GLU A 26 9.86 -7.38 4.42
CA GLU A 26 10.94 -6.68 5.11
C GLU A 26 10.44 -5.32 5.59
N ILE A 27 10.73 -4.95 6.84
CA ILE A 27 10.53 -3.58 7.33
C ILE A 27 11.75 -2.77 6.89
N VAL A 28 11.59 -1.97 5.83
CA VAL A 28 12.68 -1.18 5.23
C VAL A 28 13.04 0.01 6.11
N SER A 29 12.04 0.68 6.67
CA SER A 29 12.26 1.83 7.56
C SER A 29 11.05 2.05 8.46
N LYS A 30 11.29 2.65 9.62
CA LYS A 30 10.28 2.91 10.64
C LYS A 30 10.64 4.14 11.46
N ASN A 31 9.67 5.03 11.65
CA ASN A 31 9.82 6.19 12.53
C ASN A 31 8.54 6.39 13.35
N TYR A 32 8.70 6.58 14.66
CA TYR A 32 7.64 6.96 15.58
C TYR A 32 8.10 8.15 16.41
N THR A 33 7.33 9.23 16.34
CA THR A 33 7.67 10.54 16.88
C THR A 33 6.65 11.02 17.91
N LEU A 34 5.38 10.57 17.84
CA LEU A 34 4.29 11.11 18.69
C LEU A 34 3.34 10.03 19.23
N GLU A 35 2.92 10.20 20.49
CA GLU A 35 1.88 9.38 21.14
C GLU A 35 0.45 9.81 20.78
N VAL A 36 0.27 10.97 20.14
CA VAL A 36 -1.06 11.51 19.80
C VAL A 36 -1.61 10.83 18.55
N LYS A 37 -2.31 9.69 18.75
CA LYS A 37 -3.08 9.01 17.70
C LYS A 37 -4.43 9.71 17.50
N MET A 38 -4.52 10.59 16.51
CA MET A 38 -5.84 11.10 16.08
C MET A 38 -6.60 10.03 15.27
N PRO A 39 -7.93 9.92 15.41
CA PRO A 39 -8.73 8.93 14.71
C PRO A 39 -8.63 9.12 13.18
N SER A 40 -8.52 8.01 12.45
CA SER A 40 -8.40 8.06 10.98
C SER A 40 -9.66 8.69 10.36
N ASN A 41 -9.47 9.71 9.53
CA ASN A 41 -10.54 10.32 8.74
C ASN A 41 -10.31 10.03 7.26
N GLY A 42 -11.29 9.41 6.60
CA GLY A 42 -11.18 9.03 5.18
C GLY A 42 -10.89 10.21 4.24
N LYS A 43 -11.34 11.42 4.59
CA LYS A 43 -11.03 12.63 3.81
C LYS A 43 -9.53 12.96 3.81
N LEU A 44 -8.85 12.70 4.92
CA LEU A 44 -7.41 12.96 5.04
C LEU A 44 -6.58 11.91 4.33
N GLY A 45 -7.04 10.67 4.36
CA GLY A 45 -6.47 9.63 3.52
C GLY A 45 -6.52 10.06 2.06
N GLN A 46 -7.68 10.52 1.58
CA GLN A 46 -7.78 11.03 0.21
C GLN A 46 -6.79 12.17 -0.08
N ILE A 47 -6.67 13.16 0.82
CA ILE A 47 -5.71 14.27 0.66
C ILE A 47 -4.26 13.75 0.54
N LEU A 48 -3.87 12.77 1.35
CA LEU A 48 -2.54 12.17 1.27
C LEU A 48 -2.30 11.53 -0.10
N HIS A 49 -3.24 10.69 -0.56
CA HIS A 49 -3.12 9.98 -1.84
C HIS A 49 -3.07 10.97 -3.01
N ASP A 50 -4.00 11.93 -3.06
CA ASP A 50 -4.07 12.95 -4.11
C ASP A 50 -2.79 13.79 -4.17
N TYR A 51 -2.25 14.16 -3.00
CA TYR A 51 -1.04 14.96 -2.92
C TYR A 51 0.20 14.20 -3.40
N LEU A 52 0.36 12.94 -2.98
CA LEU A 52 1.46 12.09 -3.41
C LEU A 52 1.41 11.83 -4.92
N GLN A 53 0.23 11.50 -5.46
CA GLN A 53 0.05 11.29 -6.90
C GLN A 53 0.32 12.57 -7.71
N SER A 54 -0.25 13.70 -7.29
CA SER A 54 -0.02 15.01 -7.93
C SER A 54 1.47 15.37 -8.00
N TYR A 55 2.24 15.04 -6.97
CA TYR A 55 3.67 15.35 -6.96
C TYR A 55 4.49 14.31 -7.73
N LEU A 56 4.33 13.03 -7.41
CA LEU A 56 5.20 11.96 -7.89
C LEU A 56 4.92 11.56 -9.34
N ILE A 57 3.70 11.77 -9.84
CA ILE A 57 3.31 11.47 -11.23
C ILE A 57 3.35 12.74 -12.07
N GLU A 58 2.70 13.81 -11.62
CA GLU A 58 2.51 15.02 -12.44
C GLU A 58 3.63 16.05 -12.29
N GLY A 59 4.55 15.87 -11.33
CA GLY A 59 5.68 16.79 -11.10
C GLY A 59 5.26 18.16 -10.57
N LYS A 60 4.09 18.29 -9.95
CA LYS A 60 3.63 19.55 -9.35
C LYS A 60 4.55 19.99 -8.22
N ALA A 61 4.62 21.31 -7.96
CA ALA A 61 5.46 21.83 -6.89
C ALA A 61 4.98 21.40 -5.50
N ARG A 62 5.92 21.25 -4.56
CA ARG A 62 5.60 21.09 -3.13
C ARG A 62 4.94 22.37 -2.63
N LYS A 63 4.01 22.25 -1.67
CA LYS A 63 3.47 23.41 -0.96
C LYS A 63 4.60 24.10 -0.19
N ASN A 64 4.74 25.42 -0.35
CA ASN A 64 5.80 26.24 0.26
C ASN A 64 5.31 26.90 1.58
N ASP A 65 6.26 27.25 2.45
CA ASP A 65 6.25 27.16 3.92
C ASP A 65 5.79 28.40 4.71
N SER A 66 4.49 28.59 4.95
CA SER A 66 4.06 29.08 6.26
C SER A 66 3.84 27.84 7.13
N TYR A 67 4.59 27.69 8.24
CA TYR A 67 4.69 26.44 9.01
C TYR A 67 3.33 25.95 9.51
N ASP A 68 2.68 25.14 8.67
CA ASP A 68 1.55 24.31 8.99
C ASP A 68 2.08 22.87 9.09
N PRO A 69 2.13 22.27 10.30
CA PRO A 69 2.60 20.90 10.51
C PRO A 69 1.99 19.89 9.55
N PHE A 70 0.75 20.13 9.11
CA PHE A 70 0.09 19.27 8.12
C PHE A 70 0.77 19.29 6.75
N ASN A 71 1.07 20.49 6.21
CA ASN A 71 1.75 20.63 4.93
C ASN A 71 3.20 20.14 5.01
N TYR A 72 3.87 20.37 6.15
CA TYR A 72 5.20 19.82 6.40
C TYR A 72 5.22 18.29 6.31
N ASN A 73 4.27 17.62 6.96
CA ASN A 73 4.16 16.17 6.93
C ASN A 73 3.84 15.62 5.53
N LEU A 74 3.02 16.32 4.74
CA LEU A 74 2.77 15.98 3.34
C LEU A 74 4.05 16.06 2.49
N ASN A 75 4.83 17.13 2.65
CA ASN A 75 6.10 17.29 1.97
C ASN A 75 7.13 16.23 2.38
N ASN A 76 7.12 15.85 3.67
CA ASN A 76 7.98 14.79 4.18
C ASN A 76 7.60 13.42 3.60
N ALA A 77 6.32 13.09 3.50
CA ALA A 77 5.85 11.85 2.87
C ALA A 77 6.34 11.73 1.41
N VAL A 78 6.21 12.81 0.63
CA VAL A 78 6.74 12.91 -0.73
C VAL A 78 8.24 12.65 -0.76
N LYS A 79 9.00 13.30 0.14
CA LYS A 79 10.46 13.16 0.22
C LYS A 79 10.85 11.71 0.50
N ILE A 80 10.27 11.10 1.52
CA ILE A 80 10.55 9.70 1.90
C ILE A 80 10.33 8.75 0.72
N LEU A 81 9.18 8.85 0.05
CA LEU A 81 8.89 8.01 -1.11
C LEU A 81 9.81 8.29 -2.30
N SER A 82 10.16 9.55 -2.55
CA SER A 82 11.10 9.92 -3.62
C SER A 82 12.50 9.34 -3.38
N ASP A 83 12.99 9.44 -2.14
CA ASP A 83 14.31 8.96 -1.74
C ASP A 83 14.38 7.42 -1.80
N LEU A 84 13.33 6.73 -1.33
CA LEU A 84 13.24 5.27 -1.35
C LEU A 84 13.29 4.69 -2.77
N THR A 85 12.70 5.41 -3.73
CA THR A 85 12.45 4.87 -5.07
C THR A 85 13.41 5.42 -6.11
N SER A 86 14.44 6.15 -5.68
CA SER A 86 15.68 6.42 -6.43
C SER A 86 15.48 6.88 -7.88
N LYS A 87 14.51 7.79 -8.10
CA LYS A 87 14.10 8.40 -9.40
C LYS A 87 13.13 7.59 -10.27
N SER A 88 12.54 6.50 -9.78
CA SER A 88 11.46 5.82 -10.50
C SER A 88 10.38 6.80 -10.93
N ARG A 89 10.10 6.85 -12.24
CA ARG A 89 9.02 7.67 -12.76
C ARG A 89 7.71 6.95 -12.45
N PHE A 90 6.91 7.55 -11.57
CA PHE A 90 5.60 6.99 -11.24
C PHE A 90 4.56 7.33 -12.29
N SER A 91 3.58 6.44 -12.37
CA SER A 91 2.35 6.55 -13.15
C SER A 91 1.19 6.03 -12.32
N TYR A 92 -0.03 6.36 -12.74
CA TYR A 92 -1.22 5.72 -12.18
C TYR A 92 -1.20 4.24 -12.54
N CYS A 93 -1.47 3.38 -11.56
CA CYS A 93 -1.61 1.95 -11.85
C CYS A 93 -2.92 1.68 -12.58
N ASP A 94 -2.84 0.87 -13.64
CA ASP A 94 -4.02 0.25 -14.24
C ASP A 94 -4.67 -0.73 -13.27
N LYS A 95 -6.00 -0.81 -13.32
CA LYS A 95 -6.76 -1.83 -12.63
C LYS A 95 -6.48 -3.20 -13.25
N ARG A 96 -6.05 -4.16 -12.43
CA ARG A 96 -5.77 -5.54 -12.83
C ARG A 96 -6.90 -6.47 -12.38
N VAL A 97 -7.25 -7.44 -13.21
CA VAL A 97 -8.29 -8.44 -12.94
C VAL A 97 -7.77 -9.79 -13.36
N GLU A 98 -7.69 -10.72 -12.41
CA GLU A 98 -7.24 -12.09 -12.64
C GLU A 98 -8.24 -13.10 -12.05
N ARG A 99 -8.09 -14.37 -12.44
CA ARG A 99 -8.86 -15.48 -11.86
C ARG A 99 -7.94 -16.59 -11.39
N ILE A 100 -8.04 -16.93 -10.11
CA ILE A 100 -7.29 -18.04 -9.48
C ILE A 100 -8.33 -19.01 -8.90
N TYR A 101 -8.30 -20.28 -9.33
CA TYR A 101 -9.25 -21.31 -8.88
C TYR A 101 -10.73 -20.85 -8.95
N GLY A 102 -11.08 -20.11 -10.00
CA GLY A 102 -12.42 -19.54 -10.19
C GLY A 102 -12.73 -18.28 -9.36
N VAL A 103 -11.91 -17.95 -8.36
CA VAL A 103 -12.02 -16.71 -7.57
C VAL A 103 -11.49 -15.54 -8.38
N ARG A 104 -12.34 -14.52 -8.56
CA ARG A 104 -11.94 -13.26 -9.18
C ARG A 104 -11.08 -12.45 -8.20
N VAL A 105 -9.85 -12.17 -8.59
CA VAL A 105 -8.93 -11.29 -7.88
C VAL A 105 -8.87 -9.98 -8.66
N THR A 106 -9.07 -8.85 -7.99
CA THR A 106 -9.07 -7.54 -8.63
C THR A 106 -8.36 -6.55 -7.73
N GLY A 107 -7.64 -5.62 -8.34
CA GLY A 107 -6.82 -4.69 -7.60
C GLY A 107 -6.39 -3.50 -8.43
N GLN A 108 -6.21 -2.36 -7.76
CA GLN A 108 -5.58 -1.18 -8.32
C GLN A 108 -4.71 -0.54 -7.24
N ALA A 109 -3.40 -0.62 -7.40
CA ALA A 109 -2.47 0.01 -6.46
C ALA A 109 -2.39 1.53 -6.68
N ASP A 110 -1.82 2.26 -5.72
CA ASP A 110 -1.80 3.73 -5.78
C ASP A 110 -0.82 4.29 -6.80
N LEU A 111 0.41 3.75 -6.86
CA LEU A 111 1.48 4.23 -7.74
C LEU A 111 2.22 3.05 -8.40
N CYS A 112 2.46 3.17 -9.70
CA CYS A 112 3.19 2.17 -10.48
C CYS A 112 4.42 2.77 -11.12
N SER A 113 5.52 2.01 -11.10
CA SER A 113 6.73 2.27 -11.86
C SER A 113 7.14 1.01 -12.61
N ASP A 114 8.22 1.08 -13.40
CA ASP A 114 8.75 -0.07 -14.12
C ASP A 114 9.23 -1.18 -13.18
N GLU A 115 9.77 -0.82 -12.02
CA GLU A 115 10.42 -1.77 -11.10
C GLU A 115 9.51 -2.19 -9.94
N ILE A 116 8.74 -1.26 -9.40
CA ILE A 116 7.98 -1.45 -8.16
C ILE A 116 6.56 -0.89 -8.24
N VAL A 117 5.71 -1.40 -7.36
CA VAL A 117 4.37 -0.88 -7.07
C VAL A 117 4.37 -0.31 -5.65
N VAL A 118 3.68 0.81 -5.44
CA VAL A 118 3.52 1.41 -4.12
C VAL A 118 2.03 1.44 -3.76
N GLU A 119 1.71 0.98 -2.57
CA GLU A 119 0.40 1.12 -1.94
C GLU A 119 0.55 1.99 -0.70
N VAL A 120 -0.22 3.07 -0.65
CA VAL A 120 -0.19 4.07 0.41
C VAL A 120 -1.32 3.79 1.41
N LYS A 121 -1.03 4.00 2.70
CA LYS A 121 -2.05 4.02 3.75
C LYS A 121 -1.85 5.22 4.64
N SER A 122 -2.95 5.87 5.01
CA SER A 122 -2.95 7.02 5.92
C SER A 122 -2.88 6.63 7.41
N ASN A 123 -2.29 5.49 7.73
CA ASN A 123 -2.07 5.01 9.09
C ASN A 123 -0.66 4.42 9.16
N SER A 124 0.01 4.52 10.31
CA SER A 124 1.40 4.11 10.49
C SER A 124 1.56 2.66 11.01
N ASP A 125 0.46 2.04 11.46
CA ASP A 125 0.45 0.70 12.07
C ASP A 125 0.07 -0.37 11.03
N LEU A 126 0.90 -1.39 10.86
CA LEU A 126 0.61 -2.48 9.93
C LEU A 126 -0.63 -3.28 10.36
N LYS A 127 -1.64 -3.36 9.48
CA LYS A 127 -2.76 -4.30 9.62
C LYS A 127 -2.57 -5.49 8.70
N LYS A 128 -3.09 -6.65 9.12
CA LYS A 128 -3.05 -7.89 8.32
C LYS A 128 -3.63 -7.69 6.92
N VAL A 129 -4.73 -6.96 6.82
CA VAL A 129 -5.41 -6.68 5.55
C VAL A 129 -4.56 -5.83 4.58
N ASP A 130 -3.67 -4.98 5.09
CA ASP A 130 -2.77 -4.16 4.28
C ASP A 130 -1.63 -5.03 3.72
N LEU A 131 -1.08 -5.93 4.57
CA LEU A 131 -0.09 -6.91 4.12
C LEU A 131 -0.65 -7.88 3.06
N ILE A 132 -1.88 -8.35 3.26
CA ILE A 132 -2.57 -9.20 2.27
C ILE A 132 -2.86 -8.44 0.97
N GLN A 133 -3.20 -7.15 1.06
CA GLN A 133 -3.38 -6.33 -0.13
C GLN A 133 -2.08 -6.20 -0.92
N ALA A 134 -0.94 -5.99 -0.26
CA ALA A 134 0.35 -6.01 -0.94
C ALA A 134 0.70 -7.37 -1.54
N LEU A 135 0.44 -8.46 -0.82
CA LEU A 135 0.63 -9.82 -1.34
C LEU A 135 -0.19 -10.07 -2.62
N ILE A 136 -1.43 -9.57 -2.68
CA ILE A 136 -2.25 -9.64 -3.90
C ILE A 136 -1.62 -8.79 -5.01
N TYR A 137 -1.10 -7.62 -4.69
CA TYR A 137 -0.46 -6.74 -5.68
C TYR A 137 0.86 -7.27 -6.22
N THR A 138 1.65 -8.01 -5.43
CA THR A 138 2.86 -8.66 -5.98
C THR A 138 2.47 -9.65 -7.09
N PHE A 139 1.37 -10.39 -6.92
CA PHE A 139 0.83 -11.26 -7.95
C PHE A 139 0.24 -10.49 -9.14
N LEU A 140 -0.65 -9.52 -8.90
CA LEU A 140 -1.35 -8.81 -9.99
C LEU A 140 -0.45 -7.97 -10.88
N TYR A 141 0.67 -7.49 -10.34
CA TYR A 141 1.62 -6.62 -11.06
C TYR A 141 2.96 -7.30 -11.35
N GLU A 142 3.17 -8.52 -10.83
CA GLU A 142 4.43 -9.28 -10.96
C GLU A 142 5.67 -8.47 -10.56
N LYS A 143 5.53 -7.70 -9.48
CA LYS A 143 6.52 -6.73 -9.00
C LYS A 143 6.60 -6.71 -7.49
N ASP A 144 7.74 -6.25 -6.99
CA ASP A 144 7.86 -5.91 -5.58
C ASP A 144 6.89 -4.78 -5.22
N VAL A 145 6.28 -4.92 -4.04
CA VAL A 145 5.33 -3.94 -3.51
C VAL A 145 5.93 -3.25 -2.31
N ILE A 146 5.94 -1.92 -2.34
CA ILE A 146 6.18 -1.07 -1.18
C ILE A 146 4.84 -0.71 -0.55
N LEU A 147 4.62 -1.13 0.69
CA LEU A 147 3.58 -0.60 1.55
C LEU A 147 4.12 0.61 2.29
N PHE A 148 3.56 1.78 1.98
CA PHE A 148 3.89 3.04 2.62
C PHE A 148 2.79 3.45 3.61
N LEU A 149 3.01 3.11 4.89
CA LEU A 149 2.11 3.38 5.99
C LEU A 149 2.50 4.73 6.62
N TYR A 150 1.71 5.78 6.42
CA TYR A 150 2.07 7.14 6.84
C TYR A 150 0.96 7.83 7.65
N GLY A 151 1.29 8.19 8.90
CA GLY A 151 0.45 9.00 9.75
C GLY A 151 0.58 10.48 9.42
N ILE A 152 -0.28 11.01 8.55
CA ILE A 152 -0.20 12.41 8.07
C ILE A 152 -0.17 13.47 9.19
N TYR A 153 -0.74 13.18 10.36
CA TYR A 153 -0.71 14.09 11.51
C TYR A 153 0.56 14.01 12.34
N SER A 154 1.02 12.81 12.65
CA SER A 154 2.18 12.59 13.52
C SER A 154 3.51 12.62 12.76
N GLY A 155 3.47 12.42 11.44
CA GLY A 155 4.66 12.17 10.63
C GLY A 155 5.22 10.76 10.82
N ASP A 156 4.60 9.91 11.66
CA ASP A 156 5.04 8.54 11.88
C ASP A 156 4.86 7.72 10.60
N TYR A 157 5.79 6.80 10.38
CA TYR A 157 5.69 5.94 9.21
C TYR A 157 6.31 4.56 9.42
N THR A 158 5.79 3.61 8.65
CA THR A 158 6.39 2.30 8.46
C THR A 158 6.44 2.02 6.96
N ILE A 159 7.61 1.61 6.47
CA ILE A 159 7.81 1.19 5.08
C ILE A 159 8.07 -0.30 5.07
N ILE A 160 7.26 -1.04 4.32
CA ILE A 160 7.41 -2.49 4.20
C ILE A 160 7.58 -2.85 2.73
N ARG A 161 8.57 -3.68 2.42
CA ARG A 161 8.72 -4.30 1.10
C ARG A 161 8.16 -5.72 1.15
N VAL A 162 7.29 -6.03 0.21
CA VAL A 162 6.80 -7.40 -0.04
C VAL A 162 7.34 -7.82 -1.40
N PRO A 163 8.31 -8.75 -1.46
CA PRO A 163 8.92 -9.16 -2.72
C PRO A 163 7.96 -9.99 -3.59
N PHE A 164 8.05 -9.83 -4.90
CA PHE A 164 7.49 -10.77 -5.85
C PHE A 164 8.44 -11.97 -5.97
N ASN A 165 8.08 -13.05 -5.27
CA ASN A 165 8.87 -14.28 -5.25
C ASN A 165 7.97 -15.51 -5.15
N GLN A 166 8.57 -16.69 -5.33
CA GLN A 166 7.83 -17.95 -5.35
C GLN A 166 7.13 -18.25 -4.02
N ARG A 167 7.74 -17.88 -2.88
CA ARG A 167 7.15 -18.10 -1.56
C ARG A 167 5.85 -17.32 -1.40
N ASN A 168 5.88 -16.03 -1.69
CA ASN A 168 4.70 -15.16 -1.62
C ASN A 168 3.62 -15.59 -2.61
N LEU A 169 4.00 -15.96 -3.84
CA LEU A 169 3.07 -16.51 -4.82
C LEU A 169 2.37 -17.77 -4.27
N ASN A 170 3.13 -18.72 -3.73
CA ASN A 170 2.57 -19.95 -3.17
C ASN A 170 1.61 -19.66 -2.00
N SER A 171 1.99 -18.76 -1.09
CA SER A 171 1.14 -18.38 0.04
C SER A 171 -0.20 -17.78 -0.40
N LEU A 172 -0.21 -16.97 -1.46
CA LEU A 172 -1.45 -16.45 -2.04
C LEU A 172 -2.30 -17.57 -2.66
N LEU A 173 -1.68 -18.41 -3.49
CA LEU A 173 -2.37 -19.52 -4.18
C LEU A 173 -2.98 -20.51 -3.18
N GLU A 174 -2.22 -20.93 -2.17
CA GLU A 174 -2.70 -21.81 -1.10
C GLU A 174 -3.82 -21.14 -0.28
N GLY A 175 -3.67 -19.85 0.03
CA GLY A 175 -4.72 -19.09 0.71
C GLY A 175 -6.02 -19.06 -0.06
N ILE A 176 -5.97 -18.80 -1.38
CA ILE A 176 -7.15 -18.81 -2.25
C ILE A 176 -7.75 -20.22 -2.33
N LYS A 177 -6.91 -21.25 -2.48
CA LYS A 177 -7.36 -22.65 -2.50
C LYS A 177 -8.12 -23.04 -1.22
N LYS A 178 -7.60 -22.67 -0.04
CA LYS A 178 -8.30 -22.90 1.25
C LYS A 178 -9.66 -22.19 1.33
N LEU A 179 -9.86 -21.10 0.57
CA LEU A 179 -11.15 -20.42 0.51
C LEU A 179 -12.14 -21.09 -0.45
N THR A 180 -11.68 -21.91 -1.38
CA THR A 180 -12.48 -22.64 -2.38
C THR A 180 -12.77 -24.09 -2.02
N ASP A 181 -11.90 -24.74 -1.24
CA ASP A 181 -12.02 -26.14 -0.81
C ASP A 181 -13.12 -26.35 0.26
N LYS A 182 -14.31 -25.79 0.04
CA LYS A 182 -15.49 -25.98 0.90
C LYS A 182 -16.51 -26.93 0.27
#